data_AF-A0A2P2MT87-F1
#
_entry.id   AF-A0A2P2MT87-F1
#
_cell.length_a   1.000
_cell.length_b   1.000
_cell.length_c   1.000
_cell.angle_alpha   90.00
_cell.angle_beta   90.00
_cell.angle_gamma   90.00
#
_symmetry.space_group_name_H-M   'P 1'
#
loop_
_entity.id
_entity.type
_entity.pdbx_description
1 polymer ?
#
loop_
_entity_poly.entity_id
_entity_poly.type
_entity_poly.pdbx_seq_one_letter_code
_entity_poly.pdbx_strand_id
1 'polypeptide(L)' 'MAFVKAQKTKAYFKRFQVKFKRRREGKTDYRARIRLINQDKNKYNTPKYRFVVRFVSS' A
#
# COMPACT_ATOMS: atom_id res chain seq x y z
N MET A 1 4.18 11.49 -39.14
CA MET A 1 4.05 10.78 -37.86
C MET A 1 5.39 10.79 -37.15
N ALA A 2 5.47 11.38 -35.96
CA ALA A 2 6.73 11.51 -35.22
C ALA A 2 7.08 10.18 -34.52
N PHE A 3 8.35 9.78 -34.55
CA PHE A 3 8.84 8.60 -33.86
C PHE A 3 8.85 8.84 -32.35
N VAL A 4 8.07 8.07 -31.59
CA VAL A 4 8.03 8.16 -30.13
C VAL A 4 8.90 7.08 -29.52
N LYS A 5 9.92 7.49 -28.74
CA LYS A 5 10.79 6.56 -28.01
C LYS A 5 10.00 5.79 -26.95
N ALA A 6 10.12 4.46 -26.95
CA ALA A 6 9.54 3.61 -25.92
C ALA A 6 10.20 3.84 -24.55
N GLN A 7 9.45 4.33 -23.57
CA GLN A 7 9.96 4.63 -22.23
C GLN A 7 10.04 3.39 -21.31
N LYS A 8 9.08 2.45 -21.44
CA LYS A 8 9.03 1.22 -20.62
C LYS A 8 9.82 0.09 -21.29
N THR A 9 11.14 0.22 -21.31
CA THR A 9 12.05 -0.78 -21.88
C THR A 9 12.24 -2.00 -20.96
N LYS A 10 12.86 -3.07 -21.47
CA LYS A 10 13.26 -4.23 -20.64
C LYS A 10 14.14 -3.81 -19.44
N ALA A 11 15.01 -2.81 -19.63
CA ALA A 11 15.86 -2.28 -18.57
C ALA A 11 15.07 -1.56 -17.47
N TYR A 12 13.95 -0.89 -17.82
CA TYR A 12 13.05 -0.29 -16.83
C TYR A 12 12.45 -1.34 -15.89
N PHE A 13 11.90 -2.43 -16.46
CA PHE A 13 11.25 -3.47 -15.67
C PHE A 13 12.21 -4.23 -14.76
N LYS A 14 13.48 -4.40 -15.16
CA LYS A 14 14.53 -4.97 -14.29
C LYS A 14 14.78 -4.17 -13.00
N ARG A 15 14.48 -2.86 -12.99
CA ARG A 15 14.71 -1.96 -11.85
C ARG A 15 13.43 -1.55 -11.13
N PHE A 16 12.27 -1.87 -11.69
CA PHE A 16 11.00 -1.41 -11.16
C PHE A 16 10.63 -2.16 -9.88
N GLN A 17 10.71 -1.48 -8.73
CA GLN A 17 10.25 -2.04 -7.47
C GLN A 17 8.75 -1.83 -7.31
N VAL A 18 8.00 -2.93 -7.37
CA VAL A 18 6.55 -2.91 -7.17
C VAL A 18 6.19 -2.53 -5.74
N LYS A 19 5.13 -1.74 -5.57
CA LYS A 19 4.54 -1.48 -4.26
C LYS A 19 3.81 -2.73 -3.74
N PHE A 20 3.52 -2.78 -2.45
CA PHE A 20 2.76 -3.87 -1.83
C PHE A 20 1.41 -4.11 -2.51
N LYS A 21 0.96 -5.37 -2.56
CA LYS A 21 -0.26 -5.82 -3.26
C LYS A 21 -1.48 -4.91 -3.00
N ARG A 22 -1.82 -4.65 -1.73
CA ARG A 22 -2.99 -3.81 -1.38
C ARG A 22 -2.81 -2.33 -1.71
N ARG A 23 -1.58 -1.84 -1.82
CA ARG A 23 -1.29 -0.46 -2.27
C ARG A 23 -1.50 -0.33 -3.78
N ARG A 24 -1.18 -1.39 -4.55
CA ARG A 24 -1.46 -1.47 -5.99
C ARG A 24 -2.96 -1.62 -6.26
N GLU A 25 -3.67 -2.39 -5.45
CA GLU A 25 -5.14 -2.50 -5.51
C GLU A 25 -5.87 -1.25 -4.98
N GLY A 26 -5.15 -0.27 -4.41
CA GLY A 26 -5.77 0.95 -3.85
C GLY A 26 -6.56 0.75 -2.54
N LYS A 27 -6.54 -0.46 -1.95
CA LYS A 27 -7.39 -0.82 -0.80
C LYS A 27 -6.80 -0.47 0.57
N THR A 28 -5.55 -0.04 0.64
CA THR A 28 -4.87 0.22 1.93
C THR A 28 -3.87 1.34 1.84
N ASP A 29 -4.07 2.35 2.69
CA ASP A 29 -3.03 3.28 3.09
C ASP A 29 -2.21 2.68 4.24
N TYR A 30 -0.94 2.40 3.96
CA TYR A 30 -0.01 1.83 4.93
C TYR A 30 0.50 2.85 5.96
N ARG A 31 0.55 4.15 5.61
CA ARG A 31 1.06 5.17 6.52
C ARG A 31 0.10 5.38 7.70
N ALA A 32 -1.20 5.49 7.40
CA ALA A 32 -2.23 5.53 8.43
C ALA A 32 -2.33 4.20 9.20
N ARG A 33 -2.27 3.05 8.49
CA ARG A 33 -2.37 1.72 9.13
C ARG A 33 -1.29 1.51 10.18
N ILE A 34 -0.02 1.79 9.89
CA ILE A 34 1.10 1.59 10.83
C ILE A 34 0.86 2.38 12.12
N ARG A 35 0.47 3.65 12.01
CA ARG A 35 0.15 4.50 13.16
C ARG A 35 -1.04 3.98 13.96
N LEU A 36 -2.04 3.42 13.28
CA LEU A 36 -3.24 2.88 13.93
C LEU A 36 -2.97 1.57 14.68
N ILE A 37 -2.22 0.63 14.08
CA ILE A 37 -2.03 -0.71 14.64
C ILE A 37 -0.92 -0.79 15.69
N ASN A 38 0.06 0.10 15.63
CA ASN A 38 1.17 0.08 16.58
C ASN A 38 0.64 0.32 18.00
N GLN A 39 0.98 -0.59 18.90
CA GLN A 39 0.71 -0.52 20.34
C GLN A 39 2.03 -0.26 21.05
N ASP A 40 1.97 0.47 22.16
CA ASP A 40 3.14 0.67 23.02
C ASP A 40 3.63 -0.68 23.56
N LYS A 41 4.95 -0.88 23.52
CA LYS A 41 5.56 -2.17 23.92
C LYS A 41 5.34 -2.51 25.39
N ASN A 42 5.14 -1.50 26.25
CA ASN A 42 4.85 -1.68 27.67
C ASN A 42 3.45 -2.29 27.94
N LYS A 43 2.58 -2.37 26.92
CA LYS A 43 1.28 -3.04 27.02
C LYS A 43 1.36 -4.54 26.71
N TYR A 44 2.55 -5.05 26.37
CA TYR A 44 2.82 -6.46 26.10
C TYR A 44 1.78 -7.07 25.15
N ASN A 45 1.11 -8.15 25.56
CA ASN A 45 0.14 -8.88 24.75
C ASN A 45 -1.29 -8.34 24.84
N THR A 46 -1.48 -7.13 25.39
CA THR A 46 -2.81 -6.51 25.40
C THR A 46 -3.29 -6.31 23.94
N PRO A 47 -4.50 -6.77 23.57
CA PRO A 47 -5.00 -6.61 22.21
C PRO A 47 -5.35 -5.14 21.90
N LYS A 48 -5.16 -4.73 20.64
CA LYS A 48 -5.58 -3.42 20.12
C LYS A 48 -6.68 -3.60 19.09
N TYR A 49 -7.90 -3.21 19.43
CA TYR A 49 -9.04 -3.29 18.53
C TYR A 49 -9.14 -2.03 17.66
N ARG A 50 -9.64 -2.20 16.43
CA ARG A 50 -9.94 -1.10 15.52
C ARG A 50 -11.31 -1.31 14.88
N PHE A 51 -12.11 -0.25 14.80
CA PHE A 51 -13.37 -0.28 14.08
C PHE A 51 -13.12 0.07 12.61
N VAL A 52 -13.47 -0.84 11.70
CA VAL A 52 -13.22 -0.68 10.25
C VAL A 52 -14.54 -0.42 9.55
N VAL A 53 -14.80 0.83 9.19
CA VAL A 53 -15.98 1.21 8.38
C VAL A 53 -15.56 1.33 6.91
N ARG A 54 -16.37 0.75 6.02
CA ARG A 54 -16.19 0.83 4.56
C ARG A 54 -17.55 1.06 3.92
N PHE A 55 -17.63 2.04 3.02
CA PHE A 55 -18.78 2.23 2.15
C PHE A 55 -18.54 1.47 0.84
N VAL A 56 -19.58 0.81 0.34
CA VAL A 56 -19.64 0.26 -1.01
C VAL A 56 -20.82 0.92 -1.71
N SER A 57 -20.68 1.24 -3.00
CA SER A 57 -21.81 1.74 -3.79
C SER A 57 -22.88 0.65 -3.88
N SER A 58 -24.14 1.02 -3.61
CA SER A 58 -25.31 0.17 -3.87
C SER A 58 -25.61 0.05 -5.36
#